data_AF-A0A7G9YDD5-F1
#
_entry.id   AF-A0A7G9YDD5-F1
#
_cell.length_a   1.000
_cell.length_b   1.000
_cell.length_c   1.000
_cell.angle_alpha   90.00
_cell.angle_beta   90.00
_cell.angle_gamma   90.00
#
_symmetry.space_group_name_H-M   'P 1'
#
loop_
_entity.id
_entity.type
_entity.pdbx_description
1 polymer ?
#
loop_
_entity_poly.entity_id
_entity_poly.type
_entity_poly.pdbx_seq_one_letter_code
_entity_poly.pdbx_strand_id
1 'polypeptide(L)'
;MPPKQRGEELKKIVKSVRDGTFEYDSKEPVKTDWAQYDQAQIYEMVNYLNNIRDLVDLADKRIKERTPPRKLGPGRPPTDPADIAKTLLLQTYLESSNRVTEGFFLLFQEKLGMRSRFSYKASMTLRVTHE
;
A
#
# COMPACT_ATOMS: atom_id res chain seq x y z
N MET A 1 -8.95 31.32 -34.17
CA MET A 1 -10.28 31.94 -34.10
C MET A 1 -10.31 33.07 -33.07
N PRO A 2 -10.85 34.25 -33.43
CA PRO A 2 -11.06 35.37 -32.52
C PRO A 2 -12.03 35.01 -31.37
N PRO A 3 -11.85 35.61 -30.17
CA PRO A 3 -12.51 35.19 -28.93
C PRO A 3 -14.04 35.33 -28.94
N LYS A 4 -14.60 36.27 -29.71
CA LYS A 4 -16.06 36.42 -29.86
C LYS A 4 -16.73 35.23 -30.55
N GLN A 5 -16.08 34.63 -31.55
CA GLN A 5 -16.63 33.49 -32.31
C GLN A 5 -16.73 32.22 -31.44
N ARG A 6 -15.73 31.99 -30.57
CA ARG A 6 -15.74 30.87 -29.60
C ARG A 6 -16.91 30.92 -28.62
N GLY A 7 -17.27 32.12 -28.18
CA GLY A 7 -18.40 32.32 -27.24
C GLY A 7 -19.76 32.02 -27.87
N GLU A 8 -19.93 32.30 -29.15
CA GLU A 8 -21.18 31.98 -29.87
C GLU A 8 -21.31 30.49 -30.19
N GLU A 9 -20.22 29.83 -30.55
CA GLU A 9 -20.19 28.37 -30.77
C GLU A 9 -20.55 27.61 -29.48
N LEU A 10 -19.99 28.00 -28.33
CA LEU A 10 -20.35 27.41 -27.05
C LEU A 10 -21.83 27.60 -26.71
N LYS A 11 -22.40 28.78 -26.96
CA LYS A 11 -23.83 29.03 -26.75
C LYS A 11 -24.71 28.13 -27.64
N LYS A 12 -24.29 27.88 -28.89
CA LYS A 12 -24.98 26.95 -29.80
C LYS A 12 -24.93 25.52 -29.29
N ILE A 13 -23.76 25.05 -28.85
CA ILE A 13 -23.59 23.71 -28.27
C ILE A 13 -24.45 23.52 -27.02
N VAL A 14 -24.40 24.47 -26.07
CA VAL A 14 -25.21 24.42 -24.85
C VAL A 14 -26.71 24.41 -25.18
N LYS A 15 -27.14 25.19 -26.17
CA LYS A 15 -28.52 25.20 -26.64
C LYS A 15 -28.93 23.85 -27.24
N SER A 16 -28.12 23.25 -28.11
CA SER A 16 -28.42 21.93 -28.68
C SER A 16 -28.48 20.82 -27.63
N VAL A 17 -27.63 20.89 -26.59
CA VAL A 17 -27.67 19.92 -25.47
C VAL A 17 -28.98 20.09 -24.68
N ARG A 18 -29.39 21.32 -24.41
CA ARG A 18 -30.64 21.61 -23.68
C ARG A 18 -31.90 21.24 -24.48
N ASP A 19 -31.86 21.44 -25.79
CA ASP A 19 -32.97 21.15 -26.70
C ASP A 19 -33.03 19.66 -27.11
N GLY A 20 -32.08 18.83 -26.65
CA GLY A 20 -32.00 17.39 -26.96
C GLY A 20 -31.64 17.08 -28.41
N THR A 21 -31.21 18.08 -29.17
CA THR A 21 -30.82 17.98 -30.59
C THR A 21 -29.32 17.79 -30.77
N PHE A 22 -28.57 17.72 -29.67
CA PHE A 22 -27.14 17.46 -29.70
C PHE A 22 -26.87 16.02 -30.10
N GLU A 23 -26.30 15.84 -31.28
CA GLU A 23 -25.81 14.56 -31.77
C GLU A 23 -24.55 14.18 -30.99
N TYR A 24 -24.73 13.31 -29.99
CA TYR A 24 -23.63 12.77 -29.20
C TYR A 24 -23.15 11.47 -29.83
N ASP A 25 -21.94 11.50 -30.40
CA ASP A 25 -21.23 10.28 -30.79
C ASP A 25 -20.80 9.52 -29.53
N SER A 26 -21.60 8.52 -29.15
CA SER A 26 -21.25 7.66 -28.03
C SER A 26 -20.01 6.84 -28.40
N LYS A 27 -19.04 6.82 -27.49
CA LYS A 27 -17.93 5.88 -27.61
C LYS A 27 -18.48 4.48 -27.37
N GLU A 28 -18.06 3.52 -28.20
CA GLU A 28 -18.37 2.13 -27.93
C GLU A 28 -17.87 1.75 -26.52
N PRO A 29 -18.68 1.03 -25.73
CA PRO A 29 -18.27 0.61 -24.41
C PRO A 29 -17.10 -0.36 -24.55
N VAL A 30 -15.94 0.01 -24.00
CA VAL A 30 -14.79 -0.89 -23.92
C VAL A 30 -15.15 -2.02 -22.95
N LYS A 31 -15.05 -3.26 -23.40
CA LYS A 31 -15.24 -4.42 -22.52
C LYS A 31 -14.02 -4.53 -21.60
N THR A 32 -14.21 -4.22 -20.31
CA THR A 32 -13.17 -4.39 -19.30
C THR A 32 -12.84 -5.88 -19.15
N ASP A 33 -11.57 -6.23 -19.32
CA ASP A 33 -11.07 -7.56 -18.99
C ASP A 33 -10.86 -7.66 -17.48
N TRP A 34 -11.90 -8.11 -16.78
CA TRP A 34 -11.87 -8.29 -15.33
C TRP A 34 -10.84 -9.32 -14.87
N ALA A 35 -10.51 -10.32 -15.69
CA ALA A 35 -9.50 -11.31 -15.33
C ALA A 35 -8.10 -10.70 -15.29
N GLN A 36 -7.78 -9.80 -16.23
CA GLN A 36 -6.53 -9.03 -16.17
C GLN A 36 -6.48 -8.10 -14.97
N TYR A 37 -7.62 -7.52 -14.59
CA TYR A 37 -7.72 -6.66 -13.42
C TYR A 37 -7.44 -7.43 -12.12
N ASP A 38 -8.11 -8.57 -11.92
CA ASP A 38 -7.90 -9.43 -10.76
C ASP A 38 -6.45 -9.90 -10.68
N GLN A 39 -5.87 -10.27 -11.83
CA GLN A 39 -4.48 -10.69 -11.90
C GLN A 39 -3.52 -9.55 -11.52
N ALA A 40 -3.78 -8.32 -11.96
CA ALA A 40 -3.00 -7.15 -11.59
C ALA A 40 -3.06 -6.90 -10.08
N GLN A 41 -4.23 -7.05 -9.46
CA GLN A 41 -4.40 -6.90 -8.01
C GLN A 41 -3.61 -7.97 -7.22
N ILE A 42 -3.59 -9.22 -7.71
CA ILE A 42 -2.77 -10.29 -7.12
C ILE A 42 -1.28 -9.94 -7.20
N TYR A 43 -0.80 -9.47 -8.36
CA TYR A 43 0.60 -9.09 -8.53
C TYR A 43 0.99 -7.89 -7.67
N GLU A 44 0.07 -6.94 -7.48
CA GLU A 44 0.28 -5.81 -6.59
C GLU A 44 0.61 -6.27 -5.17
N MET A 45 -0.22 -7.16 -4.59
CA MET A 45 0.02 -7.72 -3.26
C MET A 45 1.38 -8.44 -3.17
N VAL A 46 1.73 -9.23 -4.18
CA VAL A 46 3.02 -9.92 -4.24
C VAL A 46 4.18 -8.93 -4.26
N ASN A 47 4.07 -7.86 -5.05
CA ASN A 47 5.08 -6.82 -5.16
C ASN A 47 5.25 -6.06 -3.83
N TYR A 48 4.16 -5.72 -3.15
CA TYR A 48 4.22 -5.08 -1.84
C TYR A 48 4.93 -5.94 -0.80
N LEU A 49 4.62 -7.23 -0.72
CA LEU A 49 5.30 -8.15 0.20
C LEU A 49 6.80 -8.22 -0.06
N ASN A 50 7.21 -8.33 -1.33
CA ASN A 50 8.63 -8.34 -1.71
C ASN A 50 9.31 -7.02 -1.37
N ASN A 51 8.67 -5.89 -1.68
CA ASN A 51 9.21 -4.55 -1.40
C ASN A 51 9.40 -4.33 0.11
N ILE A 52 8.42 -4.72 0.94
CA ILE A 52 8.53 -4.61 2.40
C ILE A 52 9.73 -5.41 2.89
N ARG A 53 9.90 -6.66 2.43
CA ARG A 53 11.06 -7.47 2.81
C ARG A 53 12.37 -6.79 2.41
N ASP A 54 12.53 -6.52 1.13
CA ASP A 54 13.81 -6.12 0.56
C ASP A 54 14.26 -4.75 1.07
N LEU A 55 13.32 -3.80 1.24
CA LEU A 55 13.61 -2.48 1.79
C LEU A 55 14.00 -2.55 3.26
N VAL A 56 13.27 -3.32 4.08
CA VAL A 56 13.58 -3.43 5.51
C VAL A 56 14.89 -4.18 5.73
N ASP A 57 15.13 -5.27 5.00
CA ASP A 57 16.39 -6.02 5.10
C ASP A 57 17.61 -5.17 4.70
N LEU A 58 17.46 -4.36 3.65
CA LEU A 58 18.50 -3.41 3.24
C LEU A 58 18.73 -2.33 4.31
N ALA A 59 17.67 -1.79 4.89
CA ALA A 59 17.77 -0.77 5.94
C ALA A 59 18.41 -1.33 7.22
N ASP A 60 17.97 -2.51 7.67
CA ASP A 60 18.49 -3.20 8.84
C ASP A 60 19.98 -3.52 8.67
N LYS A 61 20.39 -4.04 7.51
CA LYS A 61 21.80 -4.28 7.19
C LYS A 61 22.63 -3.00 7.33
N ARG A 62 22.18 -1.89 6.72
CA ARG A 62 22.86 -0.59 6.80
C ARG A 62 22.95 -0.05 8.23
N ILE A 63 21.92 -0.26 9.04
CA ILE A 63 21.90 0.18 10.45
C ILE A 63 22.89 -0.65 11.27
N LYS A 64 22.88 -1.97 11.12
CA LYS A 64 23.79 -2.90 11.81
C LYS A 64 25.25 -2.67 11.43
N GLU A 65 25.54 -2.29 10.19
CA GLU A 65 26.90 -1.92 9.75
C GLU A 65 27.43 -0.65 10.43
N ARG A 66 26.54 0.28 10.80
CA ARG A 66 26.90 1.59 11.37
C ARG A 66 26.78 1.67 12.89
N THR A 67 26.06 0.72 13.49
CA THR A 67 25.67 0.78 14.91
C THR A 67 26.19 -0.47 15.64
N PRO A 68 27.03 -0.32 16.67
CA PRO A 68 27.46 -1.46 17.48
C PRO A 68 26.26 -2.13 18.17
N PRO A 69 26.28 -3.46 18.33
CA PRO A 69 25.18 -4.20 18.92
C PRO A 69 24.92 -3.75 20.35
N ARG A 70 23.67 -3.37 20.64
CA ARG A 70 23.24 -2.95 21.99
C ARG A 70 23.15 -4.17 22.90
N LYS A 71 23.63 -4.04 24.15
CA LYS A 71 23.41 -5.07 25.18
C LYS A 71 21.91 -5.19 25.47
N LEU A 72 21.40 -6.42 25.42
CA LEU A 72 20.02 -6.73 25.81
C LEU A 72 19.85 -6.47 27.30
N GLY A 73 18.95 -5.55 27.66
CA GLY A 73 18.55 -5.33 29.05
C GLY A 73 17.65 -6.46 29.54
N PRO A 74 17.59 -6.71 30.86
CA PRO A 74 16.71 -7.73 31.43
C PRO A 74 15.23 -7.42 31.16
N GLY A 75 14.43 -8.46 30.90
CA GLY A 75 12.96 -8.40 30.89
C GLY A 75 12.29 -8.23 29.52
N ARG A 76 13.00 -7.84 28.46
CA ARG A 76 12.40 -7.77 27.10
C ARG A 76 12.78 -9.02 26.29
N PRO A 77 11.79 -9.77 25.75
CA PRO A 77 12.08 -10.84 24.80
C PRO A 77 12.93 -10.30 23.64
N PRO A 78 13.95 -11.03 23.18
CA PRO A 78 14.70 -10.63 22.01
C PRO A 78 13.77 -10.70 20.80
N THR A 79 13.46 -9.55 20.22
CA THR A 79 12.71 -9.45 18.95
C THR A 79 13.52 -8.61 18.00
N ASP A 80 13.69 -9.09 16.76
CA ASP A 80 14.43 -8.35 15.75
C ASP A 80 13.63 -7.09 15.33
N PRO A 81 14.20 -5.88 15.45
CA PRO A 81 13.54 -4.66 14.98
C PRO A 81 13.12 -4.73 13.51
N ALA A 82 13.85 -5.46 12.67
CA ALA A 82 13.49 -5.66 11.26
C ALA A 82 12.16 -6.39 11.10
N ASP A 83 11.94 -7.47 11.86
CA ASP A 83 10.70 -8.24 11.84
C ASP A 83 9.50 -7.38 12.32
N ILE A 84 9.73 -6.50 13.30
CA ILE A 84 8.71 -5.55 13.77
C ILE A 84 8.36 -4.53 12.69
N ALA A 85 9.38 -3.95 12.03
CA ALA A 85 9.18 -2.97 10.97
C ALA A 85 8.39 -3.56 9.79
N LYS A 86 8.75 -4.76 9.32
CA LYS A 86 8.00 -5.47 8.27
C LYS A 86 6.53 -5.65 8.64
N THR A 87 6.28 -6.01 9.89
CA THR A 87 4.92 -6.23 10.39
C THR A 87 4.10 -4.94 10.46
N LEU A 88 4.71 -3.84 10.92
CA LEU A 88 4.05 -2.53 10.94
C LEU A 88 3.72 -2.04 9.52
N LEU A 89 4.63 -2.24 8.56
CA LEU A 89 4.40 -1.85 7.17
C LEU A 89 3.29 -2.69 6.52
N LEU A 90 3.30 -4.01 6.75
CA LEU A 90 2.24 -4.91 6.28
C LEU A 90 0.88 -4.52 6.88
N GLN A 91 0.84 -4.21 8.17
CA GLN A 91 -0.37 -3.78 8.86
C GLN A 91 -0.93 -2.49 8.25
N THR A 92 -0.07 -1.51 7.97
CA THR A 92 -0.48 -0.25 7.36
C THR A 92 -1.04 -0.48 5.96
N TYR A 93 -0.41 -1.34 5.17
CA TYR A 93 -0.90 -1.66 3.82
C TYR A 93 -2.26 -2.36 3.83
N LEU A 94 -2.46 -3.31 4.74
CA LEU A 94 -3.72 -4.07 4.84
C LEU A 94 -4.79 -3.39 5.68
N GLU A 95 -4.50 -2.20 6.21
CA GLU A 95 -5.38 -1.43 7.10
C GLU A 95 -5.97 -2.29 8.25
N SER A 96 -5.17 -3.23 8.75
CA SER A 96 -5.66 -4.28 9.65
C SER A 96 -5.43 -3.94 11.13
N SER A 97 -6.30 -4.48 12.00
CA SER A 97 -6.07 -4.43 13.45
C SER A 97 -4.88 -5.31 13.84
N ASN A 98 -4.23 -5.00 14.98
CA ASN A 98 -3.06 -5.75 15.49
C ASN A 98 -3.30 -7.27 15.55
N ARG A 99 -4.51 -7.70 15.92
CA ARG A 99 -4.87 -9.10 16.05
C ARG A 99 -4.98 -9.80 14.69
N VAL A 100 -5.52 -9.12 13.69
CA VAL A 100 -5.62 -9.66 12.32
C VAL A 100 -4.23 -9.69 11.67
N THR A 101 -3.40 -8.68 11.91
CA THR A 101 -2.00 -8.64 11.47
C THR A 101 -1.20 -9.83 11.98
N GLU A 102 -1.44 -10.29 13.21
CA GLU A 102 -0.78 -11.50 13.74
C GLU A 102 -1.13 -12.76 12.91
N GLY A 103 -2.36 -12.85 12.40
CA GLY A 103 -2.75 -13.89 11.43
C GLY A 103 -2.04 -13.73 10.09
N PHE A 104 -1.97 -12.51 9.54
CA PHE A 104 -1.22 -12.25 8.30
C PHE A 104 0.27 -12.51 8.44
N PHE A 105 0.84 -12.26 9.60
CA PHE A 105 2.22 -12.60 9.91
C PHE A 105 2.45 -14.10 9.76
N LEU A 106 1.55 -14.95 10.27
CA LEU A 106 1.65 -16.40 10.09
C LEU A 106 1.59 -16.83 8.63
N LEU A 107 0.75 -16.17 7.83
CA LEU A 107 0.56 -16.49 6.41
C LEU A 107 1.75 -16.04 5.55
N PHE A 108 2.36 -14.89 5.86
CA PHE A 108 3.38 -14.27 5.02
C PHE A 108 4.80 -14.32 5.58
N GLN A 109 5.04 -14.99 6.72
CA GLN A 109 6.36 -15.07 7.37
C GLN A 109 7.47 -15.49 6.40
N GLU A 110 7.21 -16.47 5.55
CA GLU A 110 8.19 -17.01 4.60
C GLU A 110 8.51 -15.99 3.52
N LYS A 111 7.46 -15.36 2.94
CA LYS A 111 7.63 -14.33 1.92
C LYS A 111 8.36 -13.11 2.44
N LEU A 112 8.12 -12.74 3.69
CA LEU A 112 8.75 -11.61 4.36
C LEU A 112 10.13 -11.94 4.95
N GLY A 113 10.59 -13.20 4.84
CA GLY A 113 11.91 -13.64 5.32
C GLY A 113 12.07 -13.54 6.83
N MET A 114 10.99 -13.62 7.59
CA MET A 114 11.01 -13.47 9.05
C MET A 114 11.39 -14.79 9.73
N ARG A 115 12.25 -14.72 10.74
CA ARG A 115 12.83 -15.92 11.40
C ARG A 115 12.21 -16.22 12.75
N SER A 116 11.57 -15.24 13.39
CA SER A 116 11.07 -15.37 14.75
C SER A 116 9.61 -14.95 14.85
N ARG A 117 8.81 -15.74 15.57
CA ARG A 117 7.45 -15.34 15.95
C ARG A 117 7.54 -14.34 17.10
N PHE A 118 6.80 -13.24 16.99
CA PHE A 118 6.63 -12.31 18.10
C PHE A 118 5.14 -11.95 18.24
N SER A 119 4.69 -11.74 19.48
CA SER A 119 3.29 -11.41 19.75
C SER A 119 2.99 -9.96 19.37
N TYR A 120 1.76 -9.66 18.94
CA TYR A 120 1.30 -8.31 18.59
C TYR A 120 1.55 -7.25 19.69
N LYS A 121 1.72 -7.65 20.96
CA LYS A 121 2.10 -6.74 22.04
C LYS A 121 3.43 -6.03 21.77
N ALA A 122 4.33 -6.64 21.00
CA ALA A 122 5.61 -6.03 20.65
C ALA A 122 5.48 -4.85 19.68
N SER A 123 4.48 -4.85 18.77
CA SER A 123 4.21 -3.73 17.87
C SER A 123 3.41 -2.61 18.54
N MET A 124 2.57 -2.96 19.52
CA MET A 124 1.78 -1.99 20.31
C MET A 124 2.65 -1.05 21.15
N THR A 125 3.78 -1.53 21.67
CA THR A 125 4.71 -0.70 22.47
C THR A 125 5.41 0.39 21.65
N LEU A 126 5.59 0.22 20.33
CA LEU A 126 6.24 1.24 19.49
C LEU A 126 5.29 2.38 19.08
N ARG A 127 3.98 2.12 18.95
CA ARG A 127 3.01 3.20 18.68
C ARG A 127 2.84 4.15 19.87
N VAL A 128 2.88 3.63 21.11
CA VAL A 128 2.66 4.43 22.34
C VAL A 128 3.87 5.30 22.71
N THR A 129 5.04 5.08 22.10
CA THR A 129 6.26 5.85 22.42
C THR A 129 6.48 7.07 21.52
N HIS A 130 5.55 7.36 20.59
CA HIS A 130 5.63 8.45 19.63
C HIS A 130 4.38 9.37 19.59
N GLU A 131 3.54 9.33 20.62
CA GLU A 131 2.53 10.38 20.94
C GLU A 131 3.03 11.21 22.13
#